data_AF-A0AB38G2F2-F1
#
_entry.id   AF-A0AB38G2F2-F1
#
_cell.length_a   1.000
_cell.length_b   1.000
_cell.length_c   1.000
_cell.angle_alpha   90.00
_cell.angle_beta   90.00
_cell.angle_gamma   90.00
#
_symmetry.space_group_name_H-M   'P 1'
#
loop_
_entity.id
_entity.type
_entity.pdbx_description
1 polymer ?
#
loop_
_entity_poly.entity_id
_entity_poly.type
_entity_poly.pdbx_seq_one_letter_code
_entity_poly.pdbx_strand_id
1 'polypeptide(L)'
;MQIYSCDNYFILGVRSLIETLNINDVSGMIVFDTGSECVYIFHGDKLRHADINDPFSALVCCRGSLLGKNATLKAYTCRLQASIEKNLDDERMAVLTRREEMIIKALYKVSNRKRLAKMFSISEKTVSAHTIRGLNKIGVKNTNTLHRILQAWQTVLPAILPDPQL
;
A
#
# COMPACT_ATOMS: atom_id res chain seq x y z
N MET A 1 1.92 18.22 -4.00
CA MET A 1 1.22 16.93 -4.12
C MET A 1 1.58 16.23 -5.40
N GLN A 2 1.77 14.92 -5.36
CA GLN A 2 1.87 14.05 -6.53
C GLN A 2 0.70 13.07 -6.54
N ILE A 3 0.05 12.90 -7.69
CA ILE A 3 -1.03 11.92 -7.88
C ILE A 3 -0.56 10.90 -8.93
N TYR A 4 -0.46 9.64 -8.54
CA TYR A 4 -0.13 8.52 -9.42
C TYR A 4 -1.40 7.72 -9.69
N SER A 5 -1.97 7.87 -10.88
CA SER A 5 -3.13 7.11 -11.33
C SER A 5 -3.16 7.07 -12.86
N CYS A 6 -3.71 5.99 -13.42
CA CYS A 6 -4.03 5.90 -14.84
C CYS A 6 -5.46 6.38 -15.16
N ASP A 7 -6.22 6.78 -14.14
CA ASP A 7 -7.62 7.20 -14.24
C ASP A 7 -7.72 8.73 -14.11
N ASN A 8 -7.90 9.40 -15.25
CA ASN A 8 -7.99 10.86 -15.31
C ASN A 8 -9.18 11.41 -14.52
N TYR A 9 -10.30 10.68 -14.43
CA TYR A 9 -11.46 11.12 -13.65
C TYR A 9 -11.16 11.04 -12.16
N PHE A 10 -10.47 10.00 -11.72
CA PHE A 10 -9.97 9.91 -10.35
C PHE A 10 -9.03 11.08 -10.01
N ILE A 11 -8.07 11.40 -10.89
CA ILE A 11 -7.15 12.54 -10.70
C ILE A 11 -7.94 13.85 -10.54
N LEU A 12 -8.89 14.12 -11.42
CA LEU A 12 -9.71 15.33 -11.38
C LEU A 12 -10.55 15.40 -10.09
N GLY A 13 -11.17 14.28 -9.70
CA GLY A 13 -11.97 14.19 -8.48
C GLY A 13 -11.16 14.46 -7.21
N VAL A 14 -9.95 13.90 -7.10
CA VAL A 14 -9.06 14.15 -5.96
C VAL A 14 -8.64 15.61 -5.89
N ARG A 15 -8.28 16.23 -7.03
CA ARG A 15 -7.91 17.65 -7.09
C ARG A 15 -9.07 18.55 -6.66
N SER A 16 -10.26 18.31 -7.21
CA SER A 16 -11.47 19.05 -6.84
C SER A 16 -11.82 18.90 -5.36
N LEU A 17 -11.63 17.71 -4.79
CA LEU A 17 -11.86 17.48 -3.36
C LEU A 17 -10.90 18.29 -2.49
N ILE A 18 -9.61 18.33 -2.85
CA ILE A 18 -8.59 19.11 -2.13
C ILE A 18 -8.89 20.61 -2.15
N GLU A 19 -9.25 21.14 -3.32
CA GLU A 19 -9.67 22.54 -3.49
C GLU A 19 -10.90 22.85 -2.64
N THR A 20 -11.91 21.98 -2.66
CA THR A 20 -13.15 22.15 -1.89
C THR A 20 -12.89 22.14 -0.38
N LEU A 21 -11.95 21.32 0.08
CA LEU A 21 -11.57 21.22 1.48
C LEU A 21 -10.62 22.33 1.94
N ASN A 22 -10.18 23.21 1.03
CA ASN A 22 -9.22 24.29 1.28
C ASN A 22 -7.96 23.79 1.99
N ILE A 23 -7.42 22.65 1.53
CA ILE A 23 -6.19 22.09 2.09
C ILE A 23 -5.00 22.89 1.56
N ASN A 24 -4.42 23.74 2.41
CA ASN A 24 -3.41 24.72 2.02
C ASN A 24 -1.99 24.14 1.87
N ASP A 25 -1.64 23.12 2.65
CA ASP A 25 -0.34 22.43 2.53
C ASP A 25 -0.54 20.98 2.07
N VAL A 26 -0.38 20.80 0.76
CA VAL A 26 -0.34 19.48 0.11
C VAL A 26 1.07 19.15 -0.40
N SER A 27 2.09 19.87 0.06
CA SER A 27 3.48 19.57 -0.29
C SER A 27 3.85 18.19 0.24
N GLY A 28 4.63 17.44 -0.52
CA GLY A 28 5.04 16.07 -0.15
C GLY A 28 3.92 15.01 -0.07
N MET A 29 2.63 15.39 -0.15
CA MET A 29 1.52 14.44 -0.18
C MET A 29 1.51 13.63 -1.47
N ILE A 30 1.31 12.32 -1.33
CA ILE A 30 1.22 11.35 -2.40
C ILE A 30 -0.16 10.71 -2.34
N VAL A 31 -0.86 10.76 -3.47
CA VAL A 31 -2.06 9.96 -3.73
C VAL A 31 -1.71 8.94 -4.80
N PHE A 32 -1.84 7.67 -4.47
CA PHE A 32 -1.46 6.57 -5.36
C PHE A 32 -2.63 5.61 -5.56
N ASP A 33 -3.25 5.68 -6.74
CA ASP A 33 -4.22 4.71 -7.22
C ASP A 33 -3.48 3.50 -7.80
N THR A 34 -3.73 2.34 -7.21
CA THR A 34 -3.07 1.10 -7.62
C THR A 34 -3.61 0.53 -8.93
N GLY A 35 -4.58 1.19 -9.57
CA GLY A 35 -5.32 0.63 -10.72
C GLY A 35 -6.22 -0.54 -10.33
N SER A 36 -6.44 -0.72 -9.02
CA SER A 36 -7.30 -1.74 -8.44
C SER A 36 -8.34 -1.09 -7.52
N GLU A 37 -8.94 -1.84 -6.61
CA GLU A 37 -9.94 -1.32 -5.67
C GLU A 37 -9.33 -0.51 -4.52
N CYS A 38 -8.04 -0.17 -4.59
CA CYS A 38 -7.31 0.43 -3.48
C CYS A 38 -6.51 1.66 -3.90
N VAL A 39 -6.52 2.66 -3.00
CA VAL A 39 -5.79 3.92 -3.10
C VAL A 39 -4.94 4.09 -1.84
N TYR A 40 -3.73 4.60 -1.98
CA TYR A 40 -2.89 5.04 -0.87
C TYR A 40 -2.85 6.56 -0.81
N ILE A 41 -2.98 7.13 0.40
CA ILE A 41 -2.81 8.57 0.64
C ILE A 41 -1.88 8.75 1.83
N PHE A 42 -0.68 9.27 1.58
CA PHE A 42 0.39 9.39 2.57
C PHE A 42 1.37 10.50 2.23
N HIS A 43 2.19 10.93 3.19
CA HIS A 43 3.28 11.86 2.96
C HIS A 43 4.54 11.11 2.50
N GLY A 44 5.22 11.57 1.45
CA GLY A 44 6.38 10.89 0.85
C GLY A 44 7.57 10.71 1.80
N ASP A 45 7.68 11.55 2.83
CA ASP A 45 8.66 11.39 3.91
C ASP A 45 8.55 10.02 4.60
N LYS A 46 7.36 9.43 4.66
CA LYS A 46 7.14 8.11 5.26
C LYS A 46 8.07 7.04 4.68
N LEU A 47 8.22 7.04 3.36
CA LEU A 47 9.05 6.06 2.66
C LEU A 47 10.54 6.38 2.79
N ARG A 48 10.90 7.68 2.74
CA ARG A 48 12.28 8.15 2.91
C ARG A 48 12.85 7.82 4.28
N HIS A 49 12.10 8.05 5.35
CA HIS A 49 12.56 7.79 6.73
C HIS A 49 12.71 6.29 7.02
N ALA A 50 11.95 5.44 6.32
CA ALA A 50 11.95 3.99 6.53
C ALA A 50 12.93 3.24 5.60
N ASP A 51 13.75 3.95 4.82
CA ASP A 51 14.74 3.39 3.88
C ASP A 51 14.15 2.30 2.95
N ILE A 52 12.94 2.58 2.43
CA ILE A 52 12.18 1.60 1.66
C ILE A 52 12.67 1.58 0.21
N ASN A 53 13.14 0.41 -0.25
CA ASN A 53 13.64 0.24 -1.62
C ASN A 53 12.92 -0.88 -2.41
N ASP A 54 11.95 -1.57 -1.82
CA ASP A 54 11.22 -2.64 -2.48
C ASP A 54 9.68 -2.50 -2.37
N PRO A 55 8.91 -2.97 -3.37
CA PRO A 55 7.45 -2.85 -3.41
C PRO A 55 6.73 -3.47 -2.22
N PHE A 56 7.24 -4.56 -1.65
CA PHE A 56 6.60 -5.22 -0.54
C PHE A 56 6.78 -4.41 0.75
N SER A 57 7.99 -3.92 1.01
CA SER A 57 8.25 -3.05 2.16
C SER A 57 7.47 -1.74 2.06
N ALA A 58 7.30 -1.18 0.85
CA ALA A 58 6.44 -0.01 0.62
C ALA A 58 4.97 -0.30 0.95
N LEU A 59 4.43 -1.43 0.49
CA LEU A 59 3.08 -1.89 0.84
C LEU A 59 2.91 -1.98 2.35
N VAL A 60 3.84 -2.64 3.06
CA VAL A 60 3.76 -2.84 4.51
C VAL A 60 3.87 -1.52 5.26
N CYS A 61 4.78 -0.64 4.85
CA CYS A 61 4.98 0.70 5.44
C CYS A 61 3.73 1.58 5.26
N CYS A 62 3.15 1.57 4.06
CA CYS A 62 1.97 2.38 3.72
C CYS A 62 0.63 1.69 4.00
N ARG A 63 0.60 0.51 4.63
CA ARG A 63 -0.66 -0.24 4.87
C ARG A 63 -1.70 0.56 5.64
N GLY A 64 -1.27 1.36 6.61
CA GLY A 64 -2.16 2.21 7.40
C GLY A 64 -2.80 3.33 6.59
N SER A 65 -2.25 3.66 5.43
CA SER A 65 -2.68 4.72 4.51
C SER A 65 -3.58 4.22 3.37
N LEU A 66 -3.94 2.93 3.40
CA LEU A 66 -4.80 2.27 2.42
C LEU A 66 -6.26 2.73 2.57
N LEU A 67 -6.91 2.95 1.44
CA LEU A 67 -8.32 3.28 1.33
C LEU A 67 -8.95 2.51 0.16
N GLY A 68 -10.20 2.06 0.31
CA GLY A 68 -10.96 1.51 -0.81
C GLY A 68 -11.28 2.60 -1.83
N LYS A 69 -11.21 2.31 -3.13
CA LYS A 69 -11.55 3.30 -4.17
C LYS A 69 -13.02 3.74 -4.08
N ASN A 70 -13.89 2.84 -3.60
CA ASN A 70 -15.31 3.07 -3.30
C ASN A 70 -15.58 3.64 -1.89
N ALA A 71 -14.55 4.05 -1.15
CA ALA A 71 -14.73 4.66 0.17
C ALA A 71 -15.52 5.98 0.05
N THR A 72 -16.19 6.35 1.13
CA THR A 72 -17.00 7.57 1.17
C THR A 72 -16.11 8.82 1.06
N LEU A 73 -16.69 9.93 0.60
CA LEU A 73 -16.01 11.23 0.58
C LEU A 73 -15.45 11.59 1.97
N LYS A 74 -16.22 11.33 3.04
CA LYS A 74 -15.76 11.53 4.42
C LYS A 74 -14.47 10.76 4.72
N ALA A 75 -14.37 9.51 4.29
CA ALA A 75 -13.17 8.71 4.51
C ALA A 75 -11.96 9.24 3.73
N TYR A 76 -12.16 9.70 2.49
CA TYR A 76 -11.12 10.40 1.72
C TYR A 76 -10.68 11.70 2.41
N THR A 77 -11.62 12.53 2.85
CA THR A 77 -11.35 13.78 3.58
C THR A 77 -10.53 13.53 4.84
N CYS A 78 -10.97 12.62 5.71
CA CYS A 78 -10.25 12.27 6.93
C CYS A 78 -8.82 11.78 6.63
N ARG A 79 -8.66 10.99 5.55
CA ARG A 79 -7.36 10.46 5.18
C ARG A 79 -6.42 11.54 4.64
N LEU A 80 -6.93 12.45 3.80
CA LEU A 80 -6.18 13.60 3.30
C LEU A 80 -5.71 14.46 4.47
N GLN A 81 -6.59 14.74 5.44
CA GLN A 81 -6.24 15.49 6.64
C GLN A 81 -5.16 14.80 7.49
N ALA A 82 -5.32 13.49 7.77
CA ALA A 82 -4.33 12.73 8.53
C ALA A 82 -2.95 12.69 7.86
N SER A 83 -2.90 12.70 6.51
CA SER A 83 -1.64 12.74 5.77
C SER A 83 -0.89 14.08 5.94
N ILE A 84 -1.60 15.18 6.18
CA ILE A 84 -1.00 16.51 6.40
C ILE A 84 -0.41 16.60 7.79
N GLU A 85 -1.13 16.08 8.79
CA GLU A 85 -0.71 16.09 10.19
C GLU A 85 0.55 15.24 10.44
N LYS A 86 1.06 14.54 9.41
CA LYS A 86 2.18 13.59 9.51
C LYS A 86 1.96 12.59 10.65
N ASN A 87 0.69 12.30 10.98
CA ASN A 87 0.30 11.26 11.93
C ASN A 87 0.56 9.91 11.22
N LEU A 88 1.80 9.45 11.34
CA LEU A 88 2.38 8.38 10.51
C LEU A 88 2.03 6.98 11.02
N ASP A 89 1.53 6.88 12.25
CA ASP A 89 1.36 5.61 12.93
C ASP A 89 -0.08 5.39 13.37
N ASP A 90 -0.75 4.51 12.65
CA ASP A 90 -1.86 3.78 13.24
C ASP A 90 -1.22 2.65 14.08
N GLU A 91 -0.84 2.98 15.33
CA GLU A 91 -0.16 2.08 16.28
C GLU A 91 -0.94 0.78 16.56
N ARG A 92 -2.21 0.70 16.12
CA ARG A 92 -3.08 -0.46 16.35
C ARG A 92 -2.96 -1.56 15.30
N MET A 93 -2.08 -1.40 14.30
CA MET A 93 -2.01 -2.35 13.19
C MET A 93 -1.15 -3.57 13.51
N ALA A 94 -1.79 -4.74 13.53
CA ALA A 94 -1.16 -6.02 13.82
C ALA A 94 0.09 -6.28 12.95
N VAL A 95 1.21 -6.57 13.62
CA VAL A 95 2.51 -6.81 12.99
C VAL A 95 2.53 -8.17 12.29
N LEU A 96 3.09 -8.22 11.08
CA LEU A 96 3.37 -9.48 10.40
C LEU A 96 4.38 -10.29 11.21
N THR A 97 4.07 -11.55 11.49
CA THR A 97 5.09 -12.48 11.97
C THR A 97 6.08 -12.76 10.84
N ARG A 98 7.32 -13.11 11.19
CA ARG A 98 8.35 -13.49 10.22
C ARG A 98 7.86 -14.56 9.24
N ARG A 99 7.07 -15.53 9.70
CA ARG A 99 6.52 -16.60 8.86
C ARG A 99 5.46 -16.08 7.87
N GLU A 100 4.57 -15.20 8.31
CA GLU A 100 3.58 -14.58 7.42
C GLU A 100 4.29 -13.74 6.35
N GLU A 101 5.26 -12.91 6.75
CA GLU A 101 6.03 -12.09 5.82
C GLU A 101 6.76 -12.94 4.77
N MET A 102 7.50 -13.97 5.19
CA MET A 102 8.21 -14.86 4.26
C MET A 102 7.25 -15.54 3.27
N ILE A 103 6.10 -16.02 3.73
CA ILE A 103 5.10 -16.69 2.88
C ILE A 103 4.50 -15.68 1.89
N ILE A 104 4.16 -14.47 2.34
CA ILE A 104 3.58 -13.44 1.45
C ILE A 104 4.60 -12.97 0.40
N LYS A 105 5.85 -12.71 0.80
CA LYS A 105 6.93 -12.39 -0.15
C LYS A 105 7.12 -13.50 -1.18
N ALA A 106 7.02 -14.76 -0.76
CA ALA A 106 7.14 -15.91 -1.65
C ALA A 106 5.95 -16.07 -2.62
N LEU A 107 4.74 -15.64 -2.23
CA LEU A 107 3.56 -15.65 -3.12
C LEU A 107 3.76 -14.79 -4.37
N TYR A 108 4.62 -13.78 -4.32
CA TYR A 108 4.98 -13.00 -5.50
C TYR A 108 5.74 -13.83 -6.55
N LYS A 109 6.57 -14.78 -6.10
CA LYS A 109 7.42 -15.61 -6.97
C LYS A 109 6.81 -16.96 -7.32
N VAL A 110 5.97 -17.50 -6.43
CA VAL A 110 5.41 -18.85 -6.54
C VAL A 110 3.93 -18.82 -6.18
N SER A 111 3.08 -18.96 -7.20
CA SER A 111 1.62 -19.02 -7.06
C SER A 111 1.11 -20.39 -6.57
N ASN A 112 1.91 -21.46 -6.70
CA ASN A 112 1.51 -22.81 -6.34
C ASN A 112 1.71 -23.09 -4.84
N ARG A 113 0.60 -23.31 -4.12
CA ARG A 113 0.57 -23.61 -2.69
C ARG A 113 1.33 -24.88 -2.30
N LYS A 114 1.28 -25.94 -3.10
CA LYS A 114 2.07 -27.18 -2.89
C LYS A 114 3.56 -26.90 -2.90
N ARG A 115 4.00 -26.04 -3.82
CA ARG A 115 5.41 -25.66 -3.93
C ARG A 115 5.84 -24.79 -2.75
N LEU A 116 4.99 -23.88 -2.27
CA LEU A 116 5.24 -23.11 -1.04
C LEU A 116 5.31 -24.02 0.20
N ALA A 117 4.39 -24.97 0.32
CA ALA A 117 4.37 -25.96 1.41
C ALA A 117 5.69 -26.73 1.47
N LYS A 118 6.17 -27.22 0.31
CA LYS A 118 7.49 -27.87 0.18
C LYS A 118 8.65 -26.92 0.52
N MET A 119 8.61 -25.67 0.04
CA MET A 119 9.68 -24.69 0.26
C MET A 119 9.86 -24.33 1.73
N PHE A 120 8.77 -24.28 2.49
CA PHE A 120 8.77 -23.90 3.90
C PHE A 120 8.69 -25.11 4.86
N SER A 121 8.68 -26.34 4.33
CA SER A 121 8.50 -27.59 5.08
C SER A 121 7.29 -27.56 6.02
N ILE A 122 6.15 -27.12 5.51
CA ILE A 122 4.87 -27.02 6.25
C ILE A 122 3.72 -27.57 5.41
N SER A 123 2.57 -27.86 6.03
CA SER A 123 1.38 -28.30 5.30
C SER A 123 0.79 -27.19 4.42
N GLU A 124 0.12 -27.55 3.33
CA GLU A 124 -0.64 -26.59 2.51
C GLU A 124 -1.70 -25.83 3.33
N LYS A 125 -2.30 -26.49 4.32
CA LYS A 125 -3.25 -25.87 5.26
C LYS A 125 -2.58 -24.76 6.07
N THR A 126 -1.37 -25.00 6.55
CA THR A 126 -0.56 -24.01 7.29
C THR A 126 -0.17 -22.82 6.39
N VAL A 127 0.22 -23.08 5.14
CA VAL A 127 0.48 -22.01 4.15
C VAL A 127 -0.77 -21.15 3.96
N SER A 128 -1.94 -21.78 3.78
CA SER A 128 -3.21 -21.07 3.61
C SER A 128 -3.53 -20.20 4.83
N ALA A 129 -3.37 -20.74 6.04
CA ALA A 129 -3.64 -20.01 7.27
C ALA A 129 -2.71 -18.79 7.45
N HIS A 130 -1.41 -18.94 7.18
CA HIS A 130 -0.48 -17.80 7.19
C HIS A 130 -0.77 -16.79 6.10
N THR A 131 -1.16 -17.24 4.90
CA THR A 131 -1.53 -16.36 3.80
C THR A 131 -2.72 -15.49 4.19
N ILE A 132 -3.82 -16.08 4.66
CA ILE A 132 -5.03 -15.35 5.05
C ILE A 132 -4.72 -14.37 6.20
N ARG A 133 -4.03 -14.83 7.25
CA ARG A 133 -3.67 -13.95 8.38
C ARG A 133 -2.77 -12.80 7.96
N GLY A 134 -1.74 -13.10 7.17
CA GLY A 134 -0.82 -12.08 6.68
C GLY A 134 -1.51 -11.05 5.79
N LEU A 135 -2.32 -11.50 4.83
CA LEU A 135 -3.11 -10.64 3.95
C LEU A 135 -4.06 -9.72 4.73
N ASN A 136 -4.76 -10.25 5.74
CA ASN A 136 -5.62 -9.47 6.61
C ASN A 136 -4.83 -8.39 7.39
N LYS A 137 -3.65 -8.72 7.91
CA LYS A 137 -2.79 -7.77 8.64
C LYS A 137 -2.30 -6.60 7.79
N ILE A 138 -2.14 -6.82 6.48
CA ILE A 138 -1.75 -5.77 5.53
C ILE A 138 -2.95 -5.15 4.79
N GLY A 139 -4.18 -5.49 5.17
CA GLY A 139 -5.41 -4.93 4.58
C GLY A 139 -5.70 -5.37 3.15
N VAL A 140 -5.13 -6.49 2.68
CA VAL A 140 -5.28 -6.97 1.30
C VAL A 140 -6.23 -8.14 1.25
N LYS A 141 -7.27 -8.07 0.39
CA LYS A 141 -8.36 -9.07 0.36
C LYS A 141 -7.96 -10.47 -0.10
N ASN A 142 -7.04 -10.58 -1.06
CA ASN A 142 -6.63 -11.85 -1.66
C ASN A 142 -5.30 -11.71 -2.42
N THR A 143 -4.72 -12.86 -2.79
CA THR A 143 -3.43 -12.93 -3.50
C THR A 143 -3.42 -12.23 -4.86
N ASN A 144 -4.54 -12.24 -5.59
CA ASN A 144 -4.62 -11.53 -6.88
C ASN A 144 -4.50 -10.01 -6.68
N THR A 145 -5.15 -9.50 -5.64
CA THR A 145 -5.08 -8.07 -5.27
C THR A 145 -3.69 -7.72 -4.78
N LEU A 146 -3.07 -8.58 -3.98
CA LEU A 146 -1.67 -8.44 -3.58
C LEU A 146 -0.75 -8.30 -4.80
N HIS A 147 -0.89 -9.18 -5.80
CA HIS A 147 -0.03 -9.16 -6.98
C HIS A 147 -0.18 -7.85 -7.76
N ARG A 148 -1.42 -7.39 -8.00
CA ARG A 148 -1.69 -6.11 -8.67
C ARG A 148 -1.11 -4.92 -7.90
N ILE A 149 -1.29 -4.89 -6.58
CA ILE A 149 -0.75 -3.83 -5.73
C ILE A 149 0.78 -3.82 -5.80
N LEU A 150 1.45 -4.98 -5.71
CA LEU A 150 2.91 -5.06 -5.79
C LEU A 150 3.45 -4.63 -7.15
N GLN A 151 2.78 -4.98 -8.25
CA GLN A 151 3.13 -4.52 -9.60
C GLN A 151 2.97 -3.00 -9.73
N ALA A 152 1.89 -2.44 -9.17
CA ALA A 152 1.66 -1.00 -9.17
C ALA A 152 2.76 -0.28 -8.37
N TRP A 153 3.10 -0.79 -7.17
CA TRP A 153 4.23 -0.25 -6.39
C TRP A 153 5.56 -0.36 -7.12
N GLN A 154 5.84 -1.47 -7.80
CA GLN A 154 7.06 -1.63 -8.59
C GLN A 154 7.18 -0.55 -9.68
N THR A 155 6.06 -0.11 -10.24
CA THR A 155 6.04 0.92 -11.29
C THR A 155 6.20 2.33 -10.71
N VAL A 156 5.59 2.61 -9.55
CA VAL A 156 5.48 3.96 -8.99
C VAL A 156 6.59 4.30 -8.00
N LEU A 157 7.14 3.31 -7.28
CA LEU A 157 8.14 3.53 -6.23
C LEU A 157 9.37 4.31 -6.71
N PRO A 158 9.96 4.04 -7.89
CA PRO A 158 11.12 4.82 -8.38
C PRO A 158 10.81 6.30 -8.63
N ALA A 159 9.55 6.64 -8.95
CA ALA A 159 9.14 8.03 -9.16
C ALA A 159 8.91 8.77 -7.84
N ILE A 160 8.54 8.05 -6.78
CA ILE A 160 8.33 8.61 -5.43
C ILE A 160 9.66 8.86 -4.71
N LEU A 161 10.59 7.91 -4.85
CA LEU A 161 11.93 7.96 -4.29
C LEU A 161 12.94 8.08 -5.44
N PRO A 162 13.05 9.25 -6.08
CA PRO A 162 14.08 9.43 -7.10
C PRO A 162 15.44 9.24 -6.44
N ASP A 163 16.33 8.49 -7.12
CA ASP A 163 17.71 8.31 -6.68
C ASP A 163 18.34 9.68 -6.41
N PRO A 164 19.04 9.89 -5.27
CA PRO A 164 19.72 11.15 -4.98
C PRO A 164 20.84 11.53 -5.96
N GLN A 165 21.07 10.76 -7.04
CA GLN A 165 22.22 10.88 -7.93
C GLN A 165 21.87 11.24 -9.39
N LEU A 166 20.79 11.99 -9.63
CA LEU A 166 20.55 12.71 -10.89
C LEU A 166 20.48 14.22 -10.68
#